data_AF-A0A848GT32-F1
#
_entry.id   AF-A0A848GT32-F1
#
_cell.length_a   1.000
_cell.length_b   1.000
_cell.length_c   1.000
_cell.angle_alpha   90.00
_cell.angle_beta   90.00
_cell.angle_gamma   90.00
#
_symmetry.space_group_name_H-M   'P 1'
#
loop_
_entity.id
_entity.type
_entity.pdbx_description
1 polymer ?
#
loop_
_entity_poly.entity_id
_entity_poly.type
_entity_poly.pdbx_seq_one_letter_code
_entity_poly.pdbx_strand_id
1 'polypeptide(L)'
;MMTGQKIPQTGVTLPPLTHQRIQELKQTPMGQHIMQETFQVFPELVKSLTAALQEKLTRFEQARIKDTGSPEGLTLNMLVDDYQFLEFVQHIMFVKWREEKNKRYYPGDTQVN
;
A
#
# COMPACT_ATOMS: atom_id res chain seq x y z
N MET A 1 -36.02 25.83 -13.89
CA MET A 1 -35.11 25.73 -12.73
C MET A 1 -34.48 24.36 -12.77
N MET A 2 -33.16 24.28 -12.94
CA MET A 2 -32.45 23.03 -13.16
C MET A 2 -32.46 22.17 -11.89
N THR A 3 -33.04 20.99 -11.98
CA THR A 3 -33.00 19.95 -10.96
C THR A 3 -31.56 19.51 -10.76
N GLY A 4 -31.02 19.71 -9.56
CA GLY A 4 -29.71 19.21 -9.17
C GLY A 4 -29.70 17.69 -9.22
N GLN A 5 -29.20 17.13 -10.32
CA GLN A 5 -28.75 15.75 -10.35
C GLN A 5 -27.54 15.65 -9.41
N LYS A 6 -27.78 15.20 -8.18
CA LYS A 6 -26.72 14.66 -7.33
C LYS A 6 -26.18 13.44 -8.08
N ILE A 7 -25.05 13.61 -8.76
CA ILE A 7 -24.27 12.52 -9.34
C ILE A 7 -24.07 11.50 -8.20
N PRO A 8 -24.48 10.23 -8.36
CA PRO A 8 -24.20 9.22 -7.36
C PRO A 8 -22.69 9.20 -7.15
N GLN A 9 -22.22 9.47 -5.94
CA GLN A 9 -20.84 9.18 -5.59
C GLN A 9 -20.72 7.66 -5.54
N THR A 10 -20.47 7.04 -6.70
CA THR A 10 -20.16 5.62 -6.78
C THR A 10 -18.80 5.44 -6.11
N GLY A 11 -18.81 5.21 -4.80
CA GLY A 11 -17.61 4.88 -4.05
C GLY A 11 -17.00 3.62 -4.63
N VAL A 12 -15.70 3.65 -4.93
CA VAL A 12 -14.96 2.47 -5.37
C VAL A 12 -14.60 1.68 -4.13
N THR A 13 -15.07 0.44 -4.04
CA THR A 13 -14.64 -0.47 -2.97
C THR A 13 -13.18 -0.83 -3.20
N LEU A 14 -12.33 -0.54 -2.23
CA LEU A 14 -10.93 -0.96 -2.27
C LEU A 14 -10.86 -2.49 -2.08
N PRO A 15 -10.16 -3.22 -2.96
CA PRO A 15 -10.05 -4.67 -2.84
C PRO A 15 -9.20 -5.03 -1.61
N PRO A 16 -9.60 -6.04 -0.82
CA PRO A 16 -8.80 -6.49 0.31
C PRO A 16 -7.47 -7.09 -0.15
N LEU A 17 -6.44 -7.00 0.69
CA LEU A 17 -5.16 -7.66 0.46
C LEU A 17 -5.29 -9.17 0.74
N THR A 18 -5.64 -9.94 -0.29
CA THR A 18 -5.78 -11.40 -0.20
C THR A 18 -4.43 -12.12 -0.17
N HIS A 19 -4.39 -13.35 0.32
CA HIS A 19 -3.19 -14.19 0.26
C HIS A 19 -2.65 -14.38 -1.16
N GLN A 20 -3.54 -14.60 -2.13
CA GLN A 20 -3.16 -14.69 -3.54
C GLN A 20 -2.49 -13.38 -3.99
N ARG A 21 -3.09 -12.23 -3.66
CA ARG A 21 -2.54 -10.93 -4.03
C ARG A 21 -1.19 -10.68 -3.38
N ILE A 22 -0.98 -11.11 -2.13
CA ILE A 22 0.34 -11.06 -1.48
C ILE A 22 1.38 -11.85 -2.28
N GLN A 23 1.04 -13.04 -2.77
CA GLN A 23 1.95 -13.84 -3.59
C GLN A 23 2.28 -13.14 -4.91
N GLU A 24 1.28 -12.54 -5.57
CA GLU A 24 1.50 -11.76 -6.80
C GLU A 24 2.40 -10.54 -6.55
N LEU A 25 2.11 -9.76 -5.52
CA LEU A 25 2.88 -8.56 -5.18
C LEU A 25 4.33 -8.89 -4.86
N LYS A 26 4.59 -10.01 -4.17
CA LYS A 26 5.95 -10.52 -3.92
C LYS A 26 6.74 -10.77 -5.21
N GLN A 27 6.09 -11.14 -6.31
CA GLN A 27 6.79 -11.40 -7.59
C GLN A 27 7.14 -10.10 -8.35
N THR A 28 6.56 -8.96 -7.97
CA THR A 28 6.86 -7.68 -8.61
C THR A 28 8.24 -7.15 -8.20
N PRO A 29 8.92 -6.34 -9.04
CA PRO A 29 10.18 -5.70 -8.67
C PRO A 29 10.10 -4.90 -7.36
N MET A 30 9.00 -4.15 -7.19
CA MET A 30 8.75 -3.38 -5.97
C MET A 30 8.54 -4.29 -4.75
N GLY A 31 7.78 -5.38 -4.91
CA GLY A 31 7.58 -6.35 -3.84
C GLY A 31 8.86 -7.06 -3.42
N GLN A 32 9.72 -7.44 -4.38
CA GLN A 32 11.03 -8.01 -4.10
C GLN A 32 11.92 -7.03 -3.33
N HIS A 33 11.91 -5.74 -3.72
CA HIS A 33 12.63 -4.71 -3.00
C HIS A 33 12.14 -4.58 -1.55
N ILE A 34 10.82 -4.48 -1.34
CA ILE A 34 10.20 -4.42 0.01
C ILE A 34 10.57 -5.65 0.86
N MET A 35 10.61 -6.84 0.27
CA MET A 35 10.97 -8.07 0.98
C MET A 35 12.42 -8.05 1.49
N GLN A 36 13.33 -7.40 0.76
CA GLN A 36 14.75 -7.27 1.09
C GLN A 36 15.04 -6.20 2.15
N GLU A 37 14.13 -5.24 2.33
CA GLU A 37 14.31 -4.17 3.31
C GLU A 37 14.40 -4.67 4.76
N THR A 38 15.15 -3.94 5.57
CA THR A 38 15.27 -4.22 7.00
C THR A 38 14.08 -3.63 7.76
N PHE A 39 13.71 -4.23 8.90
CA PHE A 39 12.54 -3.79 9.68
C PHE A 39 12.61 -2.29 10.05
N GLN A 40 13.81 -1.77 10.30
CA GLN A 40 14.04 -0.38 10.68
C GLN A 40 13.63 0.63 9.60
N VAL A 41 13.58 0.22 8.32
CA VAL A 41 13.24 1.09 7.18
C VAL A 41 11.73 1.21 7.00
N PHE A 42 10.95 0.23 7.46
CA PHE A 42 9.50 0.17 7.22
C PHE A 42 8.71 1.38 7.71
N PRO A 43 8.97 1.99 8.89
CA PRO A 43 8.24 3.17 9.33
C PRO A 43 8.32 4.33 8.33
N GLU A 44 9.51 4.61 7.79
CA GLU A 44 9.70 5.68 6.80
C GLU A 44 9.13 5.28 5.44
N LEU A 45 9.26 4.01 5.04
CA LEU A 45 8.68 3.49 3.81
C LEU A 45 7.15 3.62 3.80
N VAL A 46 6.47 3.25 4.90
CA VAL A 46 5.01 3.41 5.05
C VAL A 46 4.63 4.89 4.94
N LYS A 47 5.36 5.77 5.62
CA LYS A 47 5.10 7.21 5.59
C LYS A 47 5.26 7.80 4.18
N SER A 48 6.34 7.44 3.49
CA SER A 48 6.61 7.86 2.12
C SER A 48 5.51 7.40 1.14
N LEU A 49 5.14 6.12 1.20
CA LEU A 49 4.08 5.57 0.34
C LEU A 49 2.71 6.18 0.64
N THR A 50 2.40 6.42 1.92
CA THR A 50 1.16 7.08 2.33
C THR A 50 1.10 8.51 1.77
N ALA A 51 2.18 9.27 1.89
CA ALA A 51 2.26 10.63 1.37
C ALA A 51 2.11 10.66 -0.16
N ALA A 52 2.78 9.75 -0.87
CA ALA A 52 2.68 9.63 -2.32
C ALA A 52 1.26 9.27 -2.77
N LEU A 53 0.60 8.33 -2.08
CA LEU A 53 -0.79 7.96 -2.36
C LEU A 53 -1.74 9.14 -2.11
N GLN A 54 -1.57 9.85 -0.99
CA GLN A 54 -2.39 11.02 -0.65
C GLN A 54 -2.22 12.14 -1.69
N GLU A 55 -1.01 12.38 -2.18
CA GLU A 55 -0.76 13.35 -3.24
C GLU A 55 -1.48 12.97 -4.54
N LYS A 56 -1.37 11.70 -4.95
CA LYS A 56 -2.06 11.18 -6.15
C LYS A 56 -3.58 11.27 -6.00
N LEU A 57 -4.14 10.90 -4.85
CA LEU A 57 -5.57 11.03 -4.55
C LEU A 57 -6.02 12.48 -4.62
N THR A 58 -5.25 13.41 -4.06
CA THR A 58 -5.54 14.85 -4.10
C THR A 58 -5.57 15.37 -5.53
N ARG A 59 -4.58 14.99 -6.35
CA ARG A 59 -4.52 15.37 -7.77
C ARG A 59 -5.70 14.78 -8.55
N PHE A 60 -6.04 13.52 -8.31
CA PHE A 60 -7.19 12.85 -8.93
C PHE A 60 -8.50 13.58 -8.60
N GLU A 61 -8.70 13.91 -7.33
CA GLU A 61 -9.90 14.63 -6.88
C GLU A 61 -9.97 16.05 -7.48
N GLN A 62 -8.85 16.78 -7.50
CA GLN A 62 -8.80 18.12 -8.10
C GLN A 62 -9.14 18.10 -9.59
N ALA A 63 -8.63 17.13 -10.36
CA ALA A 63 -8.93 16.99 -11.77
C ALA A 63 -10.40 16.61 -12.02
N ARG A 64 -10.97 15.76 -11.15
CA ARG A 64 -12.40 15.43 -11.16
C ARG A 64 -13.27 16.67 -10.87
N ILE A 65 -12.89 17.51 -9.90
CA ILE A 65 -13.63 18.74 -9.55
C ILE A 65 -13.58 19.77 -10.69
N LYS A 66 -12.43 19.87 -11.38
CA LYS A 66 -12.22 20.83 -12.47
C LYS A 66 -12.84 20.39 -13.81
N ASP A 67 -13.48 19.21 -13.86
CA ASP A 67 -14.03 18.58 -15.07
C ASP A 67 -13.01 18.45 -16.21
N THR A 68 -11.72 18.46 -15.87
CA THR A 68 -10.59 18.31 -16.81
C THR A 68 -10.33 16.85 -17.18
N GLY A 69 -11.24 15.94 -16.83
CA GLY A 69 -11.03 14.49 -16.90
C GLY A 69 -10.05 13.98 -15.84
N SER A 70 -9.54 12.77 -16.03
CA SER A 70 -8.47 12.20 -15.21
C SER A 70 -7.15 12.95 -15.50
N PRO A 71 -6.30 13.26 -14.50
CA PRO A 71 -4.97 13.80 -14.78
C PRO A 71 -4.24 12.86 -15.75
N GLU A 72 -3.55 13.39 -16.76
CA GLU A 72 -2.81 12.56 -17.72
C GLU A 72 -1.93 11.54 -17.00
N GLY A 73 -2.13 10.26 -17.32
CA GLY A 73 -1.37 9.16 -16.74
C GLY A 73 -1.78 8.72 -15.32
N LEU A 74 -2.78 9.35 -14.68
CA LEU A 74 -3.30 8.90 -13.40
C LEU A 74 -4.63 8.16 -13.62
N THR A 75 -4.70 6.88 -13.25
CA THR A 75 -5.92 6.08 -13.38
C THR A 75 -6.37 5.54 -12.03
N LEU A 76 -7.66 5.21 -11.90
CA LEU A 76 -8.19 4.58 -10.70
C LEU A 76 -7.46 3.27 -10.37
N ASN A 77 -7.13 2.47 -11.38
CA ASN A 77 -6.40 1.21 -11.18
C ASN A 77 -5.02 1.44 -10.57
N MET A 78 -4.31 2.51 -10.98
CA MET A 78 -3.01 2.86 -10.38
C MET A 78 -3.14 3.25 -8.92
N LEU A 79 -4.19 3.99 -8.55
CA LEU A 79 -4.46 4.34 -7.15
C LEU A 79 -4.79 3.11 -6.30
N VAL A 80 -5.52 2.15 -6.88
CA VAL A 80 -5.82 0.86 -6.25
C VAL A 80 -4.54 0.05 -6.06
N ASP A 81 -3.66 -0.01 -7.07
CA ASP A 81 -2.37 -0.70 -6.98
C ASP A 81 -1.47 -0.06 -5.91
N ASP A 82 -1.35 1.28 -5.89
CA ASP A 82 -0.60 2.01 -4.86
C ASP A 82 -1.12 1.70 -3.44
N TYR A 83 -2.45 1.66 -3.28
CA TYR A 83 -3.08 1.25 -2.02
C TYR A 83 -2.74 -0.20 -1.64
N GLN A 84 -2.80 -1.13 -2.59
CA GLN A 84 -2.45 -2.53 -2.33
C GLN A 84 -0.98 -2.71 -1.97
N PHE A 85 -0.07 -1.92 -2.53
CA PHE A 85 1.33 -1.91 -2.12
C PHE A 85 1.52 -1.35 -0.71
N LEU A 86 0.76 -0.33 -0.32
CA LEU A 86 0.79 0.21 1.05
C LEU A 86 0.37 -0.85 2.08
N GLU A 87 -0.75 -1.54 1.84
CA GLU A 87 -1.22 -2.67 2.65
C GLU A 87 -0.17 -3.79 2.70
N PHE A 88 0.45 -4.10 1.56
CA PHE A 88 1.50 -5.12 1.48
C PHE A 88 2.72 -4.75 2.33
N VAL A 89 3.18 -3.50 2.30
CA VAL A 89 4.30 -3.04 3.14
C VAL A 89 3.96 -3.20 4.62
N GLN A 90 2.75 -2.83 5.03
CA GLN A 90 2.30 -2.99 6.42
C GLN A 90 2.23 -4.47 6.83
N HIS A 91 1.78 -5.34 5.93
CA HIS A 91 1.79 -6.79 6.15
C HIS A 91 3.23 -7.32 6.35
N ILE A 92 4.18 -6.95 5.49
CA ILE A 92 5.57 -7.38 5.62
C ILE A 92 6.22 -6.80 6.89
N MET A 93 5.92 -5.55 7.24
CA MET A 93 6.36 -4.94 8.51
C MET A 93 5.92 -5.78 9.71
N PHE A 94 4.66 -6.20 9.74
CA PHE A 94 4.13 -7.06 10.81
C PHE A 94 4.84 -8.42 10.85
N VAL A 95 5.06 -9.06 9.70
CA VAL A 95 5.78 -10.35 9.62
C VAL A 95 7.20 -10.21 10.19
N LYS A 96 7.96 -9.22 9.74
CA LYS A 96 9.34 -8.98 10.21
C LYS A 96 9.39 -8.62 11.70
N TRP A 97 8.42 -7.84 12.19
CA TRP A 97 8.30 -7.56 13.62
C TRP A 97 8.11 -8.83 14.45
N ARG A 98 7.24 -9.75 14.00
CA ARG A 98 7.06 -11.05 14.69
C ARG A 98 8.33 -11.87 14.69
N GLU A 99 9.04 -11.93 13.58
CA GLU A 99 10.32 -12.65 13.48
C GLU A 99 11.37 -12.08 14.45
N GLU A 100 11.47 -10.75 14.54
CA GLU A 100 12.39 -10.10 15.46
C GLU A 100 12.01 -10.34 16.94
N LYS A 101 10.71 -10.32 17.25
CA LYS A 101 10.22 -10.65 18.60
C LYS A 101 10.50 -12.10 18.97
N ASN A 102 10.30 -13.04 18.05
CA ASN A 102 10.59 -14.45 18.29
C ASN A 102 12.08 -14.72 18.48
N LYS A 103 12.97 -14.05 17.72
CA LYS A 103 14.43 -14.12 17.90
C LYS A 103 14.88 -13.62 19.29
N ARG A 104 14.22 -12.60 19.83
CA ARG A 104 14.52 -12.10 21.18
C ARG A 104 14.03 -13.01 22.30
N TYR A 105 13.02 -13.85 22.04
CA TYR A 105 12.44 -14.76 23.03
C TYR A 105 13.12 -16.13 23.07
N TYR A 106 13.78 -16.53 21.98
CA TYR A 106 14.71 -17.66 21.94
C TYR A 106 16.13 -17.11 21.74
N PRO A 107 16.81 -16.60 22.80
CA PRO A 107 18.26 -16.53 22.75
C PRO A 107 18.71 -17.98 22.55
N GLY A 108 19.40 -18.26 21.45
CA GLY A 108 19.77 -19.62 21.06
C GLY A 108 20.22 -20.42 22.27
N ASP A 109 19.53 -21.54 22.50
CA ASP A 109 20.04 -22.61 23.32
C ASP A 109 21.48 -22.87 22.89
N THR A 110 22.37 -22.56 23.81
CA THR A 110 23.51 -23.36 24.24
C THR A 110 24.25 -24.08 23.11
N GLN A 111 25.51 -23.70 22.94
CA GLN A 111 26.55 -24.56 22.36
C GLN A 111 26.29 -26.02 22.73
N VAL A 112 26.09 -26.89 21.73
CA VAL A 112 26.25 -28.33 21.92
C VAL A 112 27.08 -28.86 20.75
N ASN A 113 28.37 -29.08 21.06
CA ASN A 113 29.48 -29.72 20.32
C ASN A 113 29.95 -29.12 19.00
#